data_AF-A0A0X3ANY4-F1
#
_entry.id   AF-A0A0X3ANY4-F1
#
_cell.length_a   1.000
_cell.length_b   1.000
_cell.length_c   1.000
_cell.angle_alpha   90.00
_cell.angle_beta   90.00
_cell.angle_gamma   90.00
#
_symmetry.space_group_name_H-M   'P 1'
#
loop_
_entity.id
_entity.type
_entity.pdbx_description
1 polymer ?
#
loop_
_entity_poly.entity_id
_entity_poly.type
_entity_poly.pdbx_seq_one_letter_code
_entity_poly.pdbx_strand_id
1 'polypeptide(L)'
;MKHLIYITLLMFNISCVKTTAKTEQPVYRLKISEQEELIFLNYNKEFKLYSKPRLNKNGVISKIEGYGDEYEDTTYTGIYSIDIKISENKHYVKMDAISKGYVELSDKDSMLHENYQCVIIDIKKSKVVWSGVQMCDGEWKDNQWISNGQVEFDGK
;
A
#
# COMPACT_ATOMS: atom_id res chain seq x y z
N MET A 1 21.82 45.48 42.79
CA MET A 1 22.34 44.70 41.65
C MET A 1 22.51 43.27 42.15
N LYS A 2 21.49 42.39 42.17
CA LYS A 2 20.80 41.66 41.08
C LYS A 2 21.77 41.01 40.08
N HIS A 3 22.36 39.85 40.42
CA HIS A 3 22.94 38.81 39.55
C HIS A 3 23.12 37.56 40.45
N LEU A 4 22.94 36.28 40.11
CA LEU A 4 22.52 35.48 38.93
C LEU A 4 22.31 34.06 39.52
N ILE A 5 21.10 33.52 39.65
CA ILE A 5 20.49 32.44 38.83
C ILE A 5 21.33 31.17 38.59
N TYR A 6 20.82 30.06 39.17
CA TYR A 6 20.72 28.66 38.69
C TYR A 6 21.96 27.85 38.31
N ILE A 7 22.02 26.60 38.80
CA ILE A 7 21.81 25.37 37.99
C ILE A 7 21.48 24.22 38.94
N THR A 8 20.22 23.80 38.91
CA THR A 8 19.71 22.56 39.50
C THR A 8 20.08 21.41 38.57
N LEU A 9 20.86 20.46 39.08
CA LEU A 9 21.25 19.23 38.38
C LEU A 9 20.06 18.28 38.32
N LEU A 10 19.23 18.38 37.28
CA LEU A 10 18.14 17.44 37.04
C LEU A 10 18.71 16.16 36.42
N MET A 11 18.84 15.12 37.23
CA MET A 11 19.10 13.75 36.79
C MET A 11 17.83 13.22 36.09
N PHE A 12 17.66 13.58 34.81
CA PHE A 12 16.68 12.95 33.94
C PHE A 12 17.17 11.52 33.63
N ASN A 13 16.70 10.56 34.43
CA ASN A 13 16.68 9.16 34.02
C ASN A 13 15.72 9.08 32.83
N ILE A 14 16.26 9.14 31.61
CA ILE A 14 15.53 8.81 30.40
C ILE A 14 15.32 7.30 30.44
N SER A 15 14.25 6.88 31.12
CA SER A 15 13.66 5.56 30.92
C SER A 15 13.19 5.54 29.48
N CYS A 16 14.03 5.04 28.59
CA CYS A 16 13.68 4.74 27.21
C CYS A 16 12.65 3.61 27.26
N VAL A 17 11.38 3.98 27.40
CA VAL A 17 10.25 3.08 27.20
C VAL A 17 10.31 2.70 25.73
N LYS A 18 10.91 1.55 25.45
CA LYS A 18 10.78 0.89 24.15
C LYS A 18 9.31 0.48 24.05
N THR A 19 8.48 1.35 23.51
CA THR A 19 7.19 0.97 22.95
C THR A 19 7.50 -0.03 21.84
N THR A 20 7.47 -1.31 22.18
CA THR A 20 7.43 -2.39 21.18
C THR A 20 6.12 -2.22 20.44
N ALA A 21 6.18 -1.51 19.31
CA ALA A 21 5.07 -1.47 18.37
C ALA A 21 4.68 -2.91 18.06
N LYS A 22 3.44 -3.28 18.40
CA LYS A 22 2.89 -4.60 18.10
C LYS A 22 2.90 -4.75 16.59
N THR A 23 3.85 -5.51 16.05
CA THR A 23 3.94 -5.73 14.60
C THR A 23 2.68 -6.45 14.16
N GLU A 24 1.81 -5.79 13.40
CA GLU A 24 0.62 -6.41 12.81
C GLU A 24 1.09 -7.60 11.95
N GLN A 25 0.53 -8.79 12.23
CA GLN A 25 0.82 -9.97 11.44
C GLN A 25 0.08 -9.87 10.11
N PRO A 26 0.75 -10.08 8.97
CA PRO A 26 0.08 -9.97 7.68
C PRO A 26 -0.90 -11.12 7.47
N VAL A 27 -2.04 -10.79 6.87
CA VAL A 27 -3.09 -11.73 6.47
C VAL A 27 -2.77 -12.41 5.14
N TYR A 28 -1.90 -11.82 4.33
CA TYR A 28 -1.40 -12.38 3.07
C TYR A 28 0.02 -11.90 2.79
N ARG A 29 0.81 -12.77 2.16
CA ARG A 29 2.20 -12.51 1.74
C ARG A 29 2.38 -13.01 0.31
N LEU A 30 2.91 -12.15 -0.55
CA LEU A 30 3.36 -12.48 -1.89
C LEU A 30 4.86 -12.29 -1.96
N LYS A 31 5.58 -13.38 -2.25
CA LYS A 31 7.03 -13.34 -2.47
C LYS A 31 7.32 -12.71 -3.84
N ILE A 32 8.11 -11.63 -3.86
CA ILE A 32 8.60 -10.99 -5.09
C ILE A 32 9.99 -11.51 -5.42
N SER A 33 10.87 -11.52 -4.42
CA SER A 33 12.24 -12.04 -4.50
C SER A 33 12.60 -12.76 -3.20
N GLU A 34 13.85 -13.22 -3.04
CA GLU A 34 14.30 -13.83 -1.78
C GLU A 34 14.29 -12.86 -0.60
N GLN A 35 14.33 -11.55 -0.88
CA GLN A 35 14.47 -10.50 0.13
C GLN A 35 13.25 -9.57 0.22
N GLU A 36 12.31 -9.70 -0.72
CA GLU A 36 11.21 -8.75 -0.89
C GLU A 36 9.88 -9.48 -0.95
N GLU A 37 8.95 -9.02 -0.10
CA GLU A 37 7.57 -9.49 -0.07
C GLU A 37 6.60 -8.32 -0.10
N LEU A 38 5.57 -8.42 -0.92
CA LEU A 38 4.37 -7.60 -0.78
C LEU A 38 3.46 -8.28 0.25
N ILE A 39 3.10 -7.57 1.31
CA ILE A 39 2.26 -8.11 2.38
C ILE A 39 0.99 -7.27 2.54
N PHE A 40 -0.08 -7.89 3.02
CA PHE A 40 -1.34 -7.22 3.36
C PHE A 40 -1.60 -7.38 4.84
N LEU A 41 -1.95 -6.29 5.52
CA LEU A 41 -2.16 -6.30 6.96
C LEU A 41 -3.62 -6.53 7.36
N ASN A 42 -4.55 -6.38 6.43
CA ASN A 42 -5.98 -6.49 6.72
C ASN A 42 -6.74 -7.25 5.62
N TYR A 43 -7.75 -8.03 6.02
CA TYR A 43 -8.69 -8.68 5.12
C TYR A 43 -10.12 -8.38 5.58
N ASN A 44 -10.87 -7.65 4.77
CA ASN A 44 -12.28 -7.41 5.01
C ASN A 44 -13.08 -8.62 4.49
N LYS A 45 -13.74 -9.35 5.40
CA LYS A 45 -14.50 -10.56 5.07
C LYS A 45 -15.81 -10.29 4.33
N GLU A 46 -16.46 -9.16 4.61
CA GLU A 46 -17.73 -8.76 3.99
C GLU A 46 -17.53 -8.49 2.50
N PHE A 47 -16.49 -7.73 2.16
CA PHE A 47 -16.19 -7.35 0.78
C PHE A 47 -15.18 -8.26 0.08
N LYS A 48 -14.59 -9.21 0.83
CA LYS A 48 -13.51 -10.11 0.38
C LYS A 48 -12.30 -9.35 -0.18
N LEU A 49 -11.88 -8.30 0.52
CA LEU A 49 -10.81 -7.39 0.08
C LEU A 49 -9.58 -7.48 0.98
N TYR A 50 -8.40 -7.67 0.37
CA TYR A 50 -7.11 -7.45 1.04
C TYR A 50 -6.75 -5.97 1.02
N SER A 51 -6.35 -5.41 2.16
CA SER A 51 -6.07 -3.97 2.28
C SER A 51 -4.81 -3.72 3.10
N LYS A 52 -4.39 -2.44 3.13
CA LYS A 52 -3.14 -1.97 3.74
C LYS A 52 -1.91 -2.73 3.20
N PRO A 53 -1.63 -2.67 1.88
CA PRO A 53 -0.42 -3.26 1.36
C PRO A 53 0.80 -2.58 1.98
N ARG A 54 1.83 -3.38 2.25
CA ARG A 54 3.14 -2.94 2.72
C ARG A 54 4.20 -3.71 1.96
N LEU A 55 5.37 -3.09 1.84
CA LEU A 55 6.53 -3.74 1.29
C LEU A 55 7.47 -4.14 2.42
N ASN A 56 7.75 -5.44 2.53
CA ASN A 56 8.72 -6.01 3.44
C ASN A 56 10.02 -6.26 2.69
N LYS A 57 11.07 -5.50 3.01
CA LYS A 57 12.43 -5.66 2.45
C LYS A 57 13.37 -6.08 3.56
N ASN A 58 13.88 -7.30 3.53
CA ASN A 58 14.81 -7.81 4.54
C ASN A 58 14.28 -7.63 5.99
N GLY A 59 12.97 -7.80 6.21
CA GLY A 59 12.32 -7.63 7.51
C GLY A 59 11.89 -6.19 7.82
N VAL A 60 12.27 -5.20 7.01
CA VAL A 60 11.84 -3.81 7.15
C VAL A 60 10.54 -3.60 6.40
N ILE A 61 9.46 -3.33 7.15
CA ILE A 61 8.12 -3.10 6.62
C ILE A 61 7.95 -1.60 6.37
N SER A 62 7.59 -1.23 5.13
CA SER A 62 7.35 0.15 4.70
C SER A 62 5.95 0.32 4.11
N LYS A 63 5.37 1.52 4.27
CA LYS A 63 4.19 1.92 3.50
C LYS A 63 4.53 1.98 2.01
N ILE A 64 3.51 1.84 1.18
CA ILE A 64 3.61 2.06 -0.26
C ILE A 64 3.05 3.46 -0.52
N GLU A 65 3.92 4.40 -0.84
CA GLU A 65 3.52 5.79 -1.09
C GLU A 65 2.54 5.86 -2.27
N GLY A 66 1.50 6.67 -2.11
CA GLY A 66 0.45 6.82 -3.13
C GLY A 66 -0.57 5.68 -3.14
N TYR A 67 -0.48 4.69 -2.24
CA TYR A 67 -1.50 3.67 -2.06
C TYR A 67 -2.34 3.95 -0.81
N GLY A 68 -3.55 4.49 -1.00
CA GLY A 68 -4.54 4.64 0.07
C GLY A 68 -4.22 5.68 1.14
N ASP A 69 -3.16 6.48 0.99
CA ASP A 69 -2.84 7.60 1.89
C ASP A 69 -3.77 8.82 1.65
N GLU A 70 -4.63 8.81 0.62
CA GLU A 70 -5.56 9.93 0.31
C GLU A 70 -6.99 9.74 0.85
N TYR A 71 -7.35 8.56 1.36
CA TYR A 71 -8.73 8.26 1.76
C TYR A 71 -8.76 7.58 3.12
N GLU A 72 -8.59 8.37 4.18
CA GLU A 72 -8.37 7.84 5.53
C GLU A 72 -9.58 7.18 6.21
N ASP A 73 -10.84 7.31 5.76
CA ASP A 73 -11.93 6.75 6.59
C ASP A 73 -13.25 6.35 5.92
N THR A 74 -13.42 6.48 4.60
CA THR A 74 -14.74 6.24 3.97
C THR A 74 -14.74 5.37 2.73
N THR A 75 -13.58 4.97 2.20
CA THR A 75 -13.49 4.08 1.04
C THR A 75 -12.66 2.84 1.36
N TYR A 76 -13.28 1.67 1.24
CA TYR A 76 -12.58 0.39 1.33
C TYR A 76 -11.80 0.17 0.03
N THR A 77 -10.61 0.74 -0.06
CA THR A 77 -9.68 0.43 -1.15
C THR A 77 -8.91 -0.85 -0.78
N GLY A 78 -9.15 -1.90 -1.54
CA GLY A 78 -8.48 -3.18 -1.35
C GLY A 78 -8.39 -3.97 -2.65
N ILE A 79 -7.71 -5.10 -2.61
CA ILE A 79 -7.51 -5.98 -3.74
C ILE A 79 -8.52 -7.10 -3.63
N TYR A 80 -9.38 -7.23 -4.63
CA TYR A 80 -10.48 -8.20 -4.67
C TYR A 80 -10.02 -9.59 -5.10
N SER A 81 -9.10 -9.64 -6.06
CA SER A 81 -8.47 -10.88 -6.50
C SER A 81 -6.96 -10.71 -6.43
N ILE A 82 -6.28 -11.71 -5.89
CA ILE A 82 -4.81 -11.75 -5.86
C ILE A 82 -4.29 -12.17 -7.25
N ASP A 83 -4.77 -11.52 -8.32
CA ASP A 83 -4.13 -11.59 -9.64
C ASP A 83 -3.01 -10.55 -9.70
N ILE A 84 -2.00 -10.77 -8.86
CA ILE A 84 -0.86 -9.89 -8.75
C ILE A 84 0.20 -10.34 -9.74
N LYS A 85 0.54 -9.46 -10.68
CA LYS A 85 1.49 -9.78 -11.76
C LYS A 85 2.81 -9.06 -11.52
N ILE A 86 3.89 -9.83 -11.50
CA ILE A 86 5.25 -9.34 -11.24
C ILE A 86 5.99 -9.22 -12.57
N SER A 87 6.65 -8.08 -12.79
CA SER A 87 7.53 -7.86 -13.94
C SER A 87 8.73 -8.82 -13.94
N GLU A 88 9.30 -9.06 -15.12
CA GLU A 88 10.43 -9.99 -15.29
C GLU A 88 11.65 -9.61 -14.44
N ASN A 89 11.96 -8.32 -14.33
CA ASN A 89 13.04 -7.79 -13.48
C ASN A 89 12.68 -7.71 -11.99
N LYS A 90 11.44 -8.05 -11.61
CA LYS A 90 10.91 -8.01 -10.24
C LYS A 90 10.90 -6.61 -9.61
N HIS A 91 11.14 -5.55 -10.38
CA HIS A 91 11.13 -4.17 -9.88
C HIS A 91 9.71 -3.60 -9.80
N TYR A 92 8.78 -4.18 -10.56
CA TYR A 92 7.40 -3.70 -10.64
C TYR A 92 6.40 -4.81 -10.35
N VAL A 93 5.34 -4.43 -9.66
CA VAL A 93 4.20 -5.28 -9.36
C VAL A 93 2.93 -4.56 -9.78
N LYS A 94 2.14 -5.21 -10.63
CA LYS A 94 0.79 -4.78 -11.01
C LYS A 94 -0.23 -5.45 -10.10
N MET A 95 -1.18 -4.66 -9.61
CA MET A 95 -2.27 -5.12 -8.76
C MET A 95 -3.61 -4.57 -9.23
N ASP A 96 -4.65 -5.39 -9.10
CA ASP A 96 -6.03 -4.98 -9.29
C ASP A 96 -6.59 -4.43 -7.98
N ALA A 97 -6.71 -3.12 -7.89
CA ALA A 97 -7.33 -2.46 -6.75
C ALA A 97 -8.82 -2.20 -7.04
N ILE A 98 -9.67 -2.69 -6.15
CA ILE A 98 -11.08 -2.32 -6.11
C ILE A 98 -11.28 -1.37 -4.93
N SER A 99 -11.75 -0.17 -5.24
CA SER A 99 -12.29 0.75 -4.24
C SER A 99 -13.79 0.52 -4.14
N LYS A 100 -14.24 -0.04 -3.01
CA LYS A 100 -15.67 -0.18 -2.68
C LYS A 100 -16.04 0.81 -1.59
N GLY A 101 -17.21 1.45 -1.70
CA GLY A 101 -17.76 2.26 -0.61
C GLY A 101 -17.82 3.76 -0.84
N TYR A 102 -17.76 4.26 -2.08
CA TYR A 102 -18.39 5.56 -2.33
C TYR A 102 -19.91 5.34 -2.22
N VAL A 103 -20.49 5.76 -1.11
CA VAL A 103 -21.93 5.76 -0.90
C VAL A 103 -22.46 7.06 -1.48
N GLU A 104 -23.24 6.98 -2.56
CA GLU A 104 -24.17 8.07 -2.85
C GLU A 104 -25.23 8.03 -1.74
N LEU A 105 -25.10 8.93 -0.78
CA LEU A 105 -26.08 9.07 0.31
C LEU A 105 -27.31 9.73 -0.28
N SER A 106 -28.33 8.93 -0.61
CA SER A 106 -29.69 9.44 -0.75
C SER A 106 -30.44 9.25 0.57
N ASP A 107 -31.48 10.06 0.82
CA ASP A 107 -32.30 9.98 2.05
C ASP A 107 -33.00 8.62 2.25
N LYS A 108 -32.90 7.69 1.28
CA LYS A 108 -33.65 6.42 1.27
C LYS A 108 -32.81 5.18 1.00
N ASP A 109 -31.68 5.28 0.30
CA ASP A 109 -30.84 4.15 -0.10
C ASP A 109 -29.34 4.51 -0.10
N SER A 110 -28.50 3.57 0.31
CA SER A 110 -27.05 3.59 0.10
C SER A 110 -26.69 2.72 -1.10
N MET A 111 -26.40 3.34 -2.25
CA MET A 111 -25.87 2.62 -3.40
C MET A 111 -24.35 2.52 -3.26
N LEU A 112 -23.83 1.30 -3.12
CA LEU A 112 -22.39 1.05 -3.10
C LEU A 112 -21.87 1.11 -4.55
N HIS A 113 -21.04 2.11 -4.85
CA HIS A 113 -20.29 2.12 -6.09
C HIS A 113 -18.99 1.32 -5.93
N GLU A 114 -18.70 0.50 -6.93
CA GLU A 114 -17.42 -0.19 -7.09
C GLU A 114 -16.62 0.54 -8.16
N ASN A 115 -15.41 0.97 -7.82
CA ASN A 115 -14.46 1.51 -8.78
C ASN A 115 -13.30 0.54 -8.92
N TYR A 116 -13.12 0.02 -10.13
CA TYR A 116 -12.06 -0.92 -10.46
C TYR A 116 -10.91 -0.17 -11.12
N GLN A 117 -9.74 -0.22 -10.51
CA GLN A 117 -8.51 0.39 -11.03
C GLN A 117 -7.34 -0.57 -10.88
N CYS A 118 -6.35 -0.42 -11.74
CA CYS A 118 -5.08 -1.11 -11.60
C CYS A 118 -4.02 -0.14 -11.14
N VAL A 119 -3.06 -0.65 -10.38
CA VAL A 119 -1.89 0.10 -9.95
C VAL A 119 -0.63 -0.67 -10.27
N ILE A 120 0.43 0.06 -10.61
CA ILE A 120 1.78 -0.48 -10.72
C ILE A 120 2.62 0.14 -9.62
N ILE A 121 3.27 -0.70 -8.83
CA ILE A 121 4.14 -0.32 -7.73
C ILE A 121 5.59 -0.52 -8.15
N ASP A 122 6.42 0.51 -7.98
CA ASP A 122 7.87 0.41 -7.99
C ASP A 122 8.32 -0.14 -6.62
N ILE A 123 8.76 -1.39 -6.63
CA ILE A 123 9.21 -2.12 -5.45
C ILE A 123 10.42 -1.44 -4.83
N LYS A 124 11.38 -0.95 -5.61
CA LYS A 124 12.58 -0.31 -5.06
C LYS A 124 12.24 0.96 -4.31
N LYS A 125 11.32 1.77 -4.85
CA LYS A 125 10.89 3.04 -4.26
C LYS A 125 9.77 2.91 -3.24
N SER A 126 9.17 1.72 -3.08
CA SER A 126 7.98 1.52 -2.25
C SER A 126 6.86 2.52 -2.61
N LYS A 127 6.55 2.67 -3.91
CA LYS A 127 5.65 3.73 -4.39
C LYS A 127 4.79 3.30 -5.57
N VAL A 128 3.54 3.75 -5.63
CA VAL A 128 2.68 3.67 -6.82
C VAL A 128 3.24 4.60 -7.90
N VAL A 129 3.59 4.04 -9.06
CA VAL A 129 4.15 4.79 -10.21
C VAL A 129 3.18 4.93 -11.36
N TRP A 130 2.08 4.18 -11.35
CA TRP A 130 1.00 4.30 -12.31
C TRP A 130 -0.31 3.80 -11.69
N SER A 131 -1.42 4.45 -12.04
CA SER A 131 -2.77 4.00 -11.71
C SER A 131 -3.75 4.37 -12.83
N GLY A 132 -4.72 3.49 -13.09
CA GLY A 132 -5.73 3.71 -14.14
C GLY A 132 -6.83 2.67 -14.16
N VAL A 133 -7.99 3.03 -14.69
CA VAL A 133 -9.15 2.12 -14.87
C VAL A 133 -9.10 1.35 -16.18
N GLN A 134 -8.31 1.84 -17.13
CA GLN A 134 -8.10 1.19 -18.42
C GLN A 134 -6.92 0.22 -18.30
N MET A 135 -6.89 -0.81 -19.15
CA MET A 135 -5.70 -1.66 -19.34
C MET A 135 -5.28 -2.56 -18.17
N CYS A 136 -6.23 -2.93 -17.32
CA CYS A 136 -6.05 -3.95 -16.29
C CYS A 136 -5.81 -5.36 -16.85
N ASP A 137 -6.19 -5.61 -18.10
CA ASP A 137 -6.07 -6.87 -18.82
C ASP A 137 -4.66 -7.11 -19.40
N GLY A 138 -3.72 -6.20 -19.19
CA GLY A 138 -2.38 -6.29 -19.76
C GLY A 138 -1.51 -7.44 -19.22
N GLU A 139 -0.31 -7.51 -19.79
CA GLU A 139 0.74 -8.44 -19.42
C GLU A 139 2.12 -7.76 -19.39
N TRP A 140 3.05 -8.37 -18.64
CA TRP A 140 4.43 -7.93 -18.62
C TRP A 140 5.18 -8.55 -19.81
N LYS A 141 5.92 -7.72 -20.55
CA LYS A 141 6.86 -8.15 -21.58
C LYS A 141 8.04 -7.20 -21.64
N ASP A 142 9.27 -7.71 -21.53
CA ASP A 142 10.49 -6.87 -21.55
C ASP A 142 10.45 -5.74 -20.49
N ASN A 143 9.83 -5.99 -19.33
CA ASN A 143 9.55 -5.01 -18.26
C ASN A 143 8.60 -3.86 -18.63
N GLN A 144 7.84 -4.01 -19.72
CA GLN A 144 6.77 -3.12 -20.12
C GLN A 144 5.42 -3.74 -19.77
N TRP A 145 4.49 -2.92 -19.29
CA TRP A 145 3.10 -3.32 -19.16
C TRP A 145 2.39 -3.03 -20.49
N ILE A 146 1.96 -4.08 -21.18
CA ILE A 146 1.33 -3.98 -22.49
C ILE A 146 -0.13 -4.40 -22.37
N SER A 147 -1.04 -3.56 -22.82
CA SER A 147 -2.47 -3.88 -22.94
C SER A 147 -2.96 -3.45 -24.31
N ASN A 148 -3.80 -4.27 -24.95
CA ASN A 148 -4.36 -3.99 -26.28
C ASN A 148 -3.30 -3.60 -27.33
N GLY A 149 -2.09 -4.17 -27.22
CA GLY A 149 -0.97 -3.91 -28.11
C GLY A 149 -0.25 -2.56 -27.89
N GLN A 150 -0.62 -1.80 -26.85
CA GLN A 150 -0.02 -0.51 -26.50
C GLN A 150 0.81 -0.64 -25.22
N VAL A 151 1.91 0.11 -25.14
CA VAL A 151 2.74 0.20 -23.94
C VAL A 151 2.12 1.23 -23.01
N GLU A 152 1.59 0.76 -21.90
CA GLU A 152 0.93 1.60 -20.89
C GLU A 152 1.88 2.06 -19.79
N PHE A 153 2.92 1.26 -19.55
CA PHE A 153 3.99 1.58 -18.63
C PHE A 153 5.31 1.00 -19.13
N ASP A 154 6.34 1.84 -19.16
CA ASP A 154 7.70 1.43 -19.52
C ASP A 154 8.58 1.38 -18.26
N GLY A 155 8.94 0.16 -17.86
CA GLY A 155 9.78 -0.11 -16.68
C GLY A 155 11.23 -0.48 -17.03
N LYS A 156 11.68 -0.17 -18.25
CA LYS A 156 13.08 -0.35 -18.67
C LYS A 156 14.02 0.66 -18.00
#